data_AF-A0A356R7L8-F1
#
_entry.id   AF-A0A356R7L8-F1
#
_cell.length_a   1.000
_cell.length_b   1.000
_cell.length_c   1.000
_cell.angle_alpha   90.00
_cell.angle_beta   90.00
_cell.angle_gamma   90.00
#
_symmetry.space_group_name_H-M   'P 1'
#
loop_
_entity.id
_entity.type
_entity.pdbx_description
1 polymer ?
#
loop_
_entity_poly.entity_id
_entity_poly.type
_entity_poly.pdbx_seq_one_letter_code
_entity_poly.pdbx_strand_id
1 'polypeptide(L)'
;MSSSPVTTHPPVHTTPIPREIIEEIETFEDEVDRLQSGDTPADIFKPFRLQYGIYGQRQPDVQMVRIKIPFGGLTANQLRQIADIADTFATGVGHVTTRQDIQLHFVPLRHVGTIMRKLAEVGLTTREACANTVRNVTACALAGVCPGEVFDVTPYAKTVAYHLLRNPLNQTLPRKFKIAFSGCKHDCALTPIHDVGLLASRNAKGEPGFKMIVGGGLGSTPRLAKVLREFVPMEELIPAIEAMLKVFDNLGNRKNRSKARMKFVVDKLGFEEFSRRWEETYEAMLQSGATKLGLKLAVYPDDPPLIMPTKSGNGSTAQGNGNSQPHVSSPQGNPLSQEAFNHWCTTNVISQRQSGFKTAAVRLRSGDLTSDQLLVLADLVERYANGNIRTTINQNMM
;
A
#
# COMPACT_ATOMS: atom_id res chain seq x y z
N MET A 1 -39.89 16.73 7.76
CA MET A 1 -38.46 16.47 8.05
C MET A 1 -38.26 14.97 7.92
N SER A 2 -37.80 14.53 6.73
CA SER A 2 -37.59 13.11 6.45
C SER A 2 -36.28 12.69 7.10
N SER A 3 -36.35 11.98 8.22
CA SER A 3 -35.19 11.33 8.83
C SER A 3 -34.67 10.26 7.87
N SER A 4 -33.53 10.51 7.24
CA SER A 4 -32.78 9.47 6.55
C SER A 4 -32.57 8.29 7.51
N PRO A 5 -32.76 7.03 7.07
CA PRO A 5 -32.46 5.89 7.92
C PRO A 5 -30.97 5.95 8.26
N VAL A 6 -30.65 6.05 9.56
CA VAL A 6 -29.27 5.92 10.04
C VAL A 6 -28.86 4.48 9.75
N THR A 7 -28.16 4.26 8.63
CA THR A 7 -27.50 2.99 8.36
C THR A 7 -26.45 2.79 9.44
N THR A 8 -26.76 1.93 10.40
CA THR A 8 -25.82 1.56 11.46
C THR A 8 -24.75 0.66 10.85
N HIS A 9 -23.59 1.24 10.53
CA HIS A 9 -22.42 0.48 10.09
C HIS A 9 -21.91 -0.42 11.22
N PRO A 10 -21.32 -1.59 10.91
CA PRO A 10 -20.71 -2.45 11.92
C PRO A 10 -19.62 -1.70 12.71
N PRO A 11 -19.47 -1.96 14.02
CA PRO A 11 -18.43 -1.32 14.83
C PRO A 11 -17.03 -1.75 14.37
N VAL A 12 -16.04 -0.89 14.61
CA VAL A 12 -14.63 -1.23 14.34
C VAL A 12 -14.15 -2.24 15.39
N HIS A 13 -13.57 -3.34 14.92
CA HIS A 13 -12.89 -4.32 15.73
C HIS A 13 -11.44 -3.92 15.95
N THR A 14 -11.06 -3.69 17.21
CA THR A 14 -9.71 -3.26 17.60
C THR A 14 -8.93 -4.43 18.21
N THR A 15 -7.61 -4.43 18.01
CA THR A 15 -6.66 -5.31 18.65
C THR A 15 -5.72 -4.52 19.58
N PRO A 16 -5.18 -5.14 20.65
CA PRO A 16 -4.21 -4.48 21.51
C PRO A 16 -2.99 -3.98 20.73
N ILE A 17 -2.59 -2.74 20.98
CA ILE A 17 -1.40 -2.14 20.36
C ILE A 17 -0.15 -2.71 21.05
N PRO A 18 0.84 -3.23 20.31
CA PRO A 18 2.13 -3.62 20.87
C PRO A 18 2.82 -2.48 21.63
N ARG A 19 3.53 -2.79 22.71
CA ARG A 19 4.14 -1.79 23.61
C ARG A 19 5.11 -0.88 22.88
N GLU A 20 5.92 -1.43 21.97
CA GLU A 20 6.87 -0.69 21.17
C GLU A 20 6.21 0.33 20.23
N ILE A 21 4.98 0.07 19.77
CA ILE A 21 4.21 1.01 18.96
C ILE A 21 3.59 2.10 19.85
N ILE A 22 3.16 1.75 21.06
CA ILE A 22 2.68 2.73 22.05
C ILE A 22 3.79 3.73 22.39
N GLU A 23 4.99 3.24 22.71
CA GLU A 23 6.15 4.08 23.03
C GLU A 23 6.58 4.95 21.84
N GLU A 24 6.49 4.42 20.61
CA GLU A 24 6.71 5.19 19.37
C GLU A 24 5.70 6.35 19.22
N ILE A 25 4.44 6.12 19.59
CA ILE A 25 3.40 7.16 19.53
C ILE A 25 3.58 8.20 20.64
N GLU A 26 3.87 7.76 21.88
CA GLU A 26 4.16 8.63 23.01
C GLU A 26 5.36 9.53 22.70
N THR A 27 6.43 8.98 22.12
CA THR A 27 7.60 9.76 21.65
C THR A 27 7.20 10.84 20.63
N PHE A 28 6.24 10.53 19.75
CA PHE A 28 5.76 11.52 18.78
C PHE A 28 4.95 12.62 19.44
N GLU A 29 4.08 12.27 20.39
CA GLU A 29 3.27 13.23 21.18
C GLU A 29 4.18 14.16 22.00
N ASP A 30 5.20 13.63 22.68
CA ASP A 30 6.18 14.42 23.43
C ASP A 30 6.93 15.43 22.53
N GLU A 31 7.34 15.02 21.33
CA GLU A 31 8.00 15.93 20.38
C GLU A 31 7.06 16.98 19.78
N VAL A 32 5.75 16.69 19.71
CA VAL A 32 4.74 17.71 19.37
C VAL A 32 4.61 18.74 20.48
N ASP A 33 4.58 18.30 21.74
CA ASP A 33 4.49 19.19 22.90
C ASP A 33 5.73 20.08 23.00
N ARG A 34 6.93 19.51 22.79
CA ARG A 34 8.19 20.26 22.72
C ARG A 34 8.25 21.27 21.57
N LEU A 35 7.62 20.98 20.43
CA LEU A 35 7.48 21.97 19.37
C LEU A 35 6.57 23.12 19.81
N GLN A 36 5.45 22.82 20.47
CA GLN A 36 4.47 23.80 20.90
C GLN A 36 4.99 24.70 22.03
N SER A 37 5.81 24.16 22.94
CA SER A 37 6.49 24.93 23.99
C SER A 37 7.65 25.79 23.46
N GLY A 38 8.13 25.51 22.24
CA GLY A 38 9.28 26.17 21.63
C GLY A 38 10.63 25.51 21.95
N ASP A 39 10.64 24.37 22.65
CA ASP A 39 11.86 23.62 23.01
C ASP A 39 12.52 22.95 21.79
N THR A 40 11.72 22.55 20.80
CA THR A 40 12.21 21.94 19.54
C THR A 40 11.96 22.88 18.36
N PRO A 41 13.01 23.38 17.67
CA PRO A 41 12.84 24.17 16.45
C PRO A 41 12.12 23.41 15.33
N ALA A 42 11.27 24.10 14.56
CA ALA A 42 10.48 23.51 13.48
C ALA A 42 11.34 22.78 12.40
N ASP A 43 12.56 23.23 12.17
CA ASP A 43 13.50 22.62 11.22
C ASP A 43 14.03 21.26 11.70
N ILE A 44 14.10 21.03 13.00
CA ILE A 44 14.46 19.75 13.62
C ILE A 44 13.24 18.83 13.67
N PHE A 45 12.07 19.37 14.01
CA PHE A 45 10.81 18.62 14.04
C PHE A 45 10.38 18.11 12.66
N LYS A 46 10.70 18.85 11.59
CA LYS A 46 10.33 18.50 10.22
C LYS A 46 10.86 17.14 9.74
N PRO A 47 12.16 16.81 9.79
CA PRO A 47 12.63 15.48 9.42
C PRO A 47 12.07 14.38 10.34
N PHE A 48 11.89 14.67 11.64
CA PHE A 48 11.30 13.76 12.61
C PHE A 48 9.88 13.35 12.19
N ARG A 49 8.93 14.29 12.11
CA ARG A 49 7.53 13.99 11.77
C ARG A 49 7.36 13.36 10.38
N LEU A 50 8.26 13.67 9.44
CA LEU A 50 8.27 13.05 8.11
C LEU A 50 8.55 11.55 8.18
N GLN A 51 9.34 11.07 9.15
CA GLN A 51 9.54 9.63 9.33
C GLN A 51 8.27 8.95 9.87
N TYR A 52 7.39 9.68 10.55
CA TYR A 52 6.08 9.20 11.01
C TYR A 52 4.96 9.33 9.96
N GLY A 53 5.31 9.60 8.70
CA GLY A 53 4.31 9.74 7.63
C GLY A 53 3.56 11.07 7.64
N ILE A 54 3.98 12.03 8.46
CA ILE A 54 3.29 13.31 8.68
C ILE A 54 3.97 14.41 7.88
N TYR A 55 3.24 15.02 6.94
CA TYR A 55 3.75 16.04 6.03
C TYR A 55 3.13 17.41 6.32
N GLY A 56 3.94 18.46 6.29
CA GLY A 56 3.45 19.84 6.44
C GLY A 56 2.63 20.28 5.24
N GLN A 57 1.59 21.06 5.49
CA GLN A 57 0.84 21.73 4.43
C GLN A 57 1.22 23.21 4.35
N ARG A 58 0.72 23.90 3.33
CA ARG A 58 0.89 25.36 3.20
C ARG A 58 0.05 26.09 4.24
N GLN A 59 -1.07 25.50 4.62
CA GLN A 59 -1.96 25.98 5.66
C GLN A 59 -1.29 25.79 7.03
N PRO A 60 -1.40 26.79 7.93
CA PRO A 60 -0.82 26.71 9.26
C PRO A 60 -1.47 25.59 10.08
N ASP A 61 -0.69 25.01 10.99
CA ASP A 61 -1.12 24.07 12.05
C ASP A 61 -1.77 22.75 11.62
N VAL A 62 -1.91 22.52 10.31
CA VAL A 62 -2.48 21.29 9.76
C VAL A 62 -1.47 20.47 8.95
N GLN A 63 -1.70 19.16 8.97
CA GLN A 63 -0.79 18.16 8.44
C GLN A 63 -1.52 17.24 7.45
N MET A 64 -0.77 16.72 6.49
CA MET A 64 -1.19 15.54 5.73
C MET A 64 -0.66 14.31 6.44
N VAL A 65 -1.54 13.35 6.72
CA VAL A 65 -1.21 12.06 7.32
C VAL A 65 -1.26 11.01 6.22
N ARG A 66 -0.14 10.32 5.98
CA ARG A 66 -0.09 9.21 5.02
C ARG A 66 -0.07 7.87 5.75
N ILE A 67 -1.08 7.06 5.46
CA ILE A 67 -1.19 5.68 5.93
C ILE A 67 -0.38 4.78 4.98
N LYS A 68 0.54 3.98 5.51
CA LYS A 68 1.35 3.05 4.73
C LYS A 68 0.56 1.76 4.54
N ILE A 69 0.22 1.44 3.30
CA ILE A 69 -0.66 0.31 2.97
C ILE A 69 0.10 -0.62 2.02
N PRO A 70 0.92 -1.56 2.54
CA PRO A 70 1.68 -2.51 1.73
C PRO A 70 0.79 -3.12 0.64
N PHE A 71 1.31 -3.19 -0.59
CA PHE A 71 0.63 -3.73 -1.78
C PHE A 71 -0.78 -3.16 -2.09
N GLY A 72 -1.21 -2.13 -1.38
CA GLY A 72 -2.54 -1.55 -1.44
C GLY A 72 -3.65 -2.34 -0.73
N GLY A 73 -3.33 -3.36 0.06
CA GLY A 73 -4.34 -4.18 0.73
C GLY A 73 -4.94 -3.55 1.97
N LEU A 74 -6.28 -3.55 2.03
CA LEU A 74 -7.05 -3.16 3.19
C LEU A 74 -8.15 -4.18 3.48
N THR A 75 -8.53 -4.26 4.74
CA THR A 75 -9.75 -4.96 5.15
C THR A 75 -10.95 -4.00 5.28
N ALA A 76 -12.18 -4.52 5.24
CA ALA A 76 -13.38 -3.74 5.52
C ALA A 76 -13.31 -3.04 6.89
N ASN A 77 -12.81 -3.73 7.92
CA ASN A 77 -12.61 -3.16 9.25
C ASN A 77 -11.63 -1.97 9.25
N GLN A 78 -10.53 -2.09 8.49
CA GLN A 78 -9.57 -1.01 8.31
C GLN A 78 -10.17 0.17 7.55
N LEU A 79 -11.00 -0.06 6.53
CA LEU A 79 -11.71 1.02 5.84
C LEU A 79 -12.65 1.80 6.76
N ARG A 80 -13.39 1.10 7.64
CA ARG A 80 -14.26 1.75 8.63
C ARG A 80 -13.47 2.63 9.59
N GLN A 81 -12.33 2.15 10.10
CA GLN A 81 -11.47 2.96 10.95
C GLN A 81 -10.91 4.18 10.21
N ILE A 82 -10.53 4.04 8.93
CA ILE A 82 -10.07 5.18 8.12
C ILE A 82 -11.22 6.18 7.89
N ALA A 83 -12.45 5.71 7.68
CA ALA A 83 -13.62 6.57 7.52
C ALA A 83 -13.90 7.39 8.78
N ASP A 84 -13.92 6.74 9.94
CA ASP A 84 -14.10 7.38 11.26
C ASP A 84 -13.02 8.43 11.54
N ILE A 85 -11.76 8.09 11.25
CA ILE A 85 -10.64 9.03 11.39
C ILE A 85 -10.80 10.22 10.43
N ALA A 86 -11.15 9.96 9.17
CA ALA A 86 -11.29 11.01 8.15
C ALA A 86 -12.41 12.00 8.51
N ASP A 87 -13.52 11.48 9.02
CA ASP A 87 -14.68 12.28 9.47
C ASP A 87 -14.36 13.11 10.71
N THR A 88 -13.75 12.47 11.72
CA THR A 88 -13.54 13.07 13.04
C THR A 88 -12.38 14.07 13.08
N PHE A 89 -11.28 13.78 12.40
CA PHE A 89 -10.02 14.52 12.56
C PHE A 89 -9.50 15.21 11.29
N ALA A 90 -10.14 14.98 10.14
CA ALA A 90 -9.71 15.52 8.86
C ALA A 90 -10.86 16.29 8.17
N THR A 91 -11.03 16.11 6.86
CA THR A 91 -12.05 16.79 6.04
C THR A 91 -13.19 15.89 5.61
N GLY A 92 -13.33 14.71 6.23
CA GLY A 92 -14.23 13.66 5.76
C GLY A 92 -13.79 13.05 4.43
N VAL A 93 -12.54 13.25 3.98
CA VAL A 93 -12.03 12.72 2.69
C VAL A 93 -10.74 11.93 2.88
N GLY A 94 -10.71 10.72 2.32
CA GLY A 94 -9.51 9.91 2.13
C GLY A 94 -9.06 9.91 0.66
N HIS A 95 -7.79 10.23 0.42
CA HIS A 95 -7.21 10.33 -0.91
C HIS A 95 -6.31 9.12 -1.24
N VAL A 96 -6.72 8.30 -2.21
CA VAL A 96 -5.92 7.19 -2.75
C VAL A 96 -4.79 7.73 -3.61
N THR A 97 -3.57 7.31 -3.28
CA THR A 97 -2.35 7.83 -3.89
C THR A 97 -1.87 6.97 -5.05
N THR A 98 -0.99 7.52 -5.88
CA THR A 98 -0.27 6.78 -6.94
C THR A 98 0.72 5.72 -6.44
N ARG A 99 0.78 5.49 -5.12
CA ARG A 99 1.54 4.43 -4.48
C ARG A 99 0.67 3.53 -3.59
N GLN A 100 -0.62 3.43 -3.87
CA GLN A 100 -1.53 2.53 -3.16
C GLN A 100 -1.71 2.86 -1.66
N ASP A 101 -1.20 4.01 -1.19
CA ASP A 101 -1.51 4.53 0.15
C ASP A 101 -2.82 5.33 0.15
N ILE A 102 -3.32 5.65 1.35
CA ILE A 102 -4.37 6.65 1.59
C ILE A 102 -3.78 7.84 2.35
N GLN A 103 -4.14 9.05 1.94
CA GLN A 103 -3.78 10.29 2.62
C GLN A 103 -5.01 10.96 3.22
N LEU A 104 -4.83 11.50 4.42
CA LEU A 104 -5.79 12.38 5.09
C LEU A 104 -5.22 13.78 5.13
N HIS A 105 -6.02 14.77 4.75
CA HIS A 105 -5.60 16.18 4.67
C HIS A 105 -6.25 17.03 5.78
N PHE A 106 -5.71 18.23 5.98
CA PHE A 106 -6.09 19.20 7.02
C PHE A 106 -6.18 18.66 8.46
N VAL A 107 -5.35 17.68 8.83
CA VAL A 107 -5.35 17.12 10.19
C VAL A 107 -4.61 18.06 11.15
N PRO A 108 -5.24 18.58 12.23
CA PRO A 108 -4.55 19.38 13.23
C PRO A 108 -3.44 18.56 13.92
N LEU A 109 -2.25 19.15 14.09
CA LEU A 109 -1.07 18.42 14.60
C LEU A 109 -1.32 17.70 15.94
N ARG A 110 -2.06 18.34 16.86
CA ARG A 110 -2.41 17.79 18.18
C ARG A 110 -3.22 16.48 18.13
N HIS A 111 -3.93 16.20 17.03
CA HIS A 111 -4.74 14.99 16.89
C HIS A 111 -3.96 13.83 16.25
N VAL A 112 -2.75 14.08 15.75
CA VAL A 112 -1.98 13.07 15.02
C VAL A 112 -1.64 11.85 15.89
N GLY A 113 -1.28 12.05 17.16
CA GLY A 113 -1.02 10.95 18.10
C GLY A 113 -2.23 10.03 18.26
N THR A 114 -3.43 10.62 18.49
CA THR A 114 -4.70 9.88 18.54
C THR A 114 -4.97 9.10 17.26
N ILE A 115 -4.74 9.70 16.09
CA ILE A 115 -4.90 9.03 14.79
C ILE A 115 -3.95 7.84 14.68
N MET A 116 -2.69 7.99 15.10
CA MET A 116 -1.72 6.90 15.08
C MET A 116 -2.15 5.73 15.97
N ARG A 117 -2.70 6.00 17.17
CA ARG A 117 -3.28 4.96 18.05
C ARG A 117 -4.44 4.24 17.37
N LYS A 118 -5.40 4.99 16.84
CA LYS A 118 -6.55 4.46 16.10
C LYS A 118 -6.15 3.60 14.90
N LEU A 119 -5.13 3.98 14.15
CA LEU A 119 -4.61 3.16 13.05
C LEU A 119 -3.94 1.89 13.57
N ALA A 120 -3.15 1.99 14.64
CA ALA A 120 -2.44 0.86 15.22
C ALA A 120 -3.40 -0.21 15.78
N GLU A 121 -4.55 0.20 16.35
CA GLU A 121 -5.62 -0.71 16.82
C GLU A 121 -6.13 -1.66 15.74
N VAL A 122 -6.06 -1.27 14.46
CA VAL A 122 -6.49 -2.10 13.32
C VAL A 122 -5.32 -2.63 12.48
N GLY A 123 -4.10 -2.59 13.04
CA GLY A 123 -2.88 -3.08 12.40
C GLY A 123 -2.34 -2.21 11.26
N LEU A 124 -2.78 -0.95 11.17
CA LEU A 124 -2.26 0.04 10.22
C LEU A 124 -1.18 0.92 10.86
N THR A 125 -0.37 1.56 10.03
CA THR A 125 0.68 2.47 10.50
C THR A 125 0.95 3.59 9.51
N THR A 126 1.46 4.72 10.01
CA THR A 126 1.99 5.83 9.20
C THR A 126 3.52 5.82 9.14
N ARG A 127 4.16 4.95 9.93
CA ARG A 127 5.61 4.87 10.07
C ARG A 127 6.28 4.62 8.72
N GLU A 128 7.28 5.43 8.42
CA GLU A 128 8.09 5.40 7.20
C GLU A 128 7.29 5.52 5.89
N ALA A 129 6.09 6.12 5.91
CA ALA A 129 5.35 6.44 4.70
C ALA A 129 5.99 7.61 3.91
N CYS A 130 6.79 8.44 4.59
CA CYS A 130 7.40 9.66 4.07
C CYS A 130 8.95 9.67 4.24
N ALA A 131 9.58 10.80 4.57
CA ALA A 131 11.03 10.96 4.78
C ALA A 131 11.98 10.34 3.70
N ASN A 132 13.21 10.06 4.13
CA ASN A 132 14.27 9.35 3.41
C ASN A 132 14.31 7.88 3.86
N THR A 133 13.22 7.18 3.61
CA THR A 133 13.04 5.76 3.91
C THR A 133 12.48 5.07 2.66
N VAL A 134 12.33 3.75 2.74
CA VAL A 134 11.57 2.94 1.80
C VAL A 134 10.10 3.32 1.95
N ARG A 135 9.56 3.85 0.85
CA ARG A 135 8.13 4.21 0.73
C ARG A 135 7.28 2.96 0.72
N ASN A 136 5.96 3.12 0.58
CA ASN A 136 5.09 1.97 0.42
C ASN A 136 5.60 1.01 -0.67
N VAL A 137 5.59 -0.29 -0.38
CA VAL A 137 5.98 -1.34 -1.33
C VAL A 137 4.74 -1.63 -2.17
N THR A 138 4.78 -1.24 -3.43
CA THR A 138 3.61 -1.36 -4.33
C THR A 138 3.60 -2.71 -5.03
N ALA A 139 2.42 -3.19 -5.39
CA ALA A 139 2.26 -4.43 -6.15
C ALA A 139 1.15 -4.32 -7.21
N CYS A 140 1.09 -5.27 -8.14
CA CYS A 140 -0.07 -5.43 -9.01
C CYS A 140 -1.35 -5.53 -8.15
N ALA A 141 -2.33 -4.67 -8.41
CA ALA A 141 -3.55 -4.66 -7.60
C ALA A 141 -4.48 -5.86 -7.86
N LEU A 142 -4.25 -6.63 -8.93
CA LEU A 142 -4.91 -7.92 -9.20
C LEU A 142 -4.06 -9.14 -8.77
N ALA A 143 -2.95 -8.94 -8.04
CA ALA A 143 -2.12 -10.06 -7.61
C ALA A 143 -2.94 -11.07 -6.77
N GLY A 144 -2.83 -12.36 -7.11
CA GLY A 144 -3.59 -13.47 -6.51
C GLY A 144 -4.88 -13.82 -7.25
N VAL A 145 -5.40 -12.92 -8.09
CA VAL A 145 -6.64 -13.13 -8.85
C VAL A 145 -6.47 -12.90 -10.36
N CYS A 146 -5.33 -12.35 -10.80
CA CYS A 146 -5.08 -12.00 -12.19
C CYS A 146 -4.93 -13.26 -13.07
N PRO A 147 -5.68 -13.39 -14.17
CA PRO A 147 -5.52 -14.52 -15.10
C PRO A 147 -4.15 -14.59 -15.78
N GLY A 148 -3.44 -13.45 -15.87
CA GLY A 148 -2.15 -13.33 -16.56
C GLY A 148 -0.92 -13.23 -15.64
N GLU A 149 -1.08 -13.52 -14.35
CA GLU A 149 0.06 -13.53 -13.42
C GLU A 149 0.89 -14.82 -13.51
N VAL A 150 2.19 -14.72 -13.28
CA VAL A 150 3.11 -15.85 -13.18
C VAL A 150 2.94 -16.56 -11.83
N PHE A 151 2.80 -15.78 -10.77
CA PHE A 151 2.39 -16.19 -9.41
C PHE A 151 1.97 -14.95 -8.61
N ASP A 152 1.29 -15.17 -7.48
CA ASP A 152 0.85 -14.09 -6.59
C ASP A 152 2.04 -13.43 -5.88
N VAL A 153 2.23 -12.13 -6.12
CA VAL A 153 3.32 -11.36 -5.51
C VAL A 153 2.94 -10.72 -4.17
N THR A 154 1.69 -10.83 -3.73
CA THR A 154 1.19 -10.24 -2.48
C THR A 154 2.04 -10.66 -1.26
N PRO A 155 2.32 -11.95 -1.02
CA PRO A 155 3.07 -12.38 0.16
C PRO A 155 4.47 -11.77 0.22
N TYR A 156 5.10 -11.59 -0.95
CA TYR A 156 6.46 -11.04 -1.07
C TYR A 156 6.48 -9.54 -0.83
N ALA A 157 5.58 -8.79 -1.48
CA ALA A 157 5.45 -7.35 -1.27
C ALA A 157 5.16 -7.01 0.20
N LYS A 158 4.27 -7.80 0.83
CA LYS A 158 3.94 -7.71 2.25
C LYS A 158 5.16 -8.01 3.13
N THR A 159 5.83 -9.13 2.90
CA THR A 159 6.99 -9.55 3.71
C THR A 159 8.12 -8.54 3.62
N VAL A 160 8.43 -8.04 2.43
CA VAL A 160 9.44 -6.97 2.25
C VAL A 160 9.03 -5.68 2.96
N ALA A 161 7.76 -5.29 2.86
CA ALA A 161 7.28 -4.08 3.52
C ALA A 161 7.44 -4.15 5.04
N TYR A 162 7.06 -5.27 5.67
CA TYR A 162 7.18 -5.44 7.11
C TYR A 162 8.62 -5.69 7.57
N HIS A 163 9.42 -6.43 6.79
CA HIS A 163 10.83 -6.63 7.08
C HIS A 163 11.62 -5.32 7.14
N LEU A 164 11.28 -4.37 6.27
CA LEU A 164 11.93 -3.05 6.22
C LEU A 164 11.31 -2.03 7.18
N LEU A 165 10.12 -2.30 7.70
CA LEU A 165 9.43 -1.42 8.64
C LEU A 165 10.15 -1.43 9.98
N ARG A 166 10.56 -0.25 10.49
CA ARG A 166 11.35 -0.10 11.72
C ARG A 166 12.73 -0.76 11.67
N ASN A 167 13.16 -1.20 10.49
CA ASN A 167 14.47 -1.82 10.31
C ASN A 167 15.56 -0.72 10.39
N PRO A 168 16.67 -0.93 11.12
CA PRO A 168 17.78 0.02 11.19
C PRO A 168 18.34 0.44 9.82
N LEU A 169 18.33 -0.47 8.83
CA LEU A 169 18.75 -0.19 7.45
C LEU A 169 17.86 0.84 6.75
N ASN A 170 16.66 1.09 7.26
CA ASN A 170 15.63 1.90 6.62
C ASN A 170 15.29 3.20 7.37
N GLN A 171 16.11 3.63 8.34
CA GLN A 171 15.81 4.83 9.12
C GLN A 171 16.33 6.12 8.48
N THR A 172 17.49 6.08 7.81
CA THR A 172 18.23 7.28 7.39
C THR A 172 18.90 7.14 6.02
N LEU A 173 18.14 6.74 5.00
CA LEU A 173 18.67 6.65 3.64
C LEU A 173 19.09 8.05 3.10
N PRO A 174 19.93 8.12 2.07
CA PRO A 174 20.28 9.39 1.44
C PRO A 174 19.07 10.13 0.86
N ARG A 175 18.09 9.38 0.32
CA ARG A 175 16.81 9.91 -0.16
C ARG A 175 15.73 8.83 -0.18
N LYS A 176 14.49 9.22 -0.47
CA LYS A 176 13.35 8.29 -0.66
C LYS A 176 13.71 7.14 -1.61
N PHE A 177 13.32 5.94 -1.22
CA PHE A 177 13.56 4.70 -1.95
C PHE A 177 12.22 4.01 -2.24
N LYS A 178 12.04 3.47 -3.45
CA LYS A 178 10.77 2.92 -3.92
C LYS A 178 10.97 1.50 -4.42
N ILE A 179 10.16 0.57 -3.92
CA ILE A 179 10.13 -0.83 -4.33
C ILE A 179 8.76 -1.13 -4.96
N ALA A 180 8.74 -1.93 -6.04
CA ALA A 180 7.52 -2.43 -6.65
C ALA A 180 7.65 -3.91 -7.07
N PHE A 181 6.54 -4.63 -6.96
CA PHE A 181 6.39 -6.02 -7.39
C PHE A 181 5.36 -6.15 -8.51
N SER A 182 5.72 -6.79 -9.61
CA SER A 182 4.76 -7.19 -10.63
C SER A 182 4.61 -8.70 -10.70
N GLY A 183 3.38 -9.19 -10.58
CA GLY A 183 3.04 -10.59 -10.80
C GLY A 183 2.82 -10.95 -12.26
N CYS A 184 2.53 -9.99 -13.13
CA CYS A 184 2.15 -10.24 -14.53
C CYS A 184 3.20 -9.71 -15.51
N LYS A 185 3.21 -10.27 -16.73
CA LYS A 185 4.12 -9.87 -17.81
C LYS A 185 3.86 -8.44 -18.31
N HIS A 186 2.64 -7.91 -18.11
CA HIS A 186 2.29 -6.54 -18.50
C HIS A 186 2.92 -5.48 -17.59
N ASP A 187 3.38 -5.87 -16.40
CA ASP A 187 3.92 -4.95 -15.40
C ASP A 187 2.94 -3.85 -14.97
N CYS A 188 1.78 -4.28 -14.44
CA CYS A 188 0.79 -3.35 -13.91
C CYS A 188 1.28 -2.54 -12.68
N ALA A 189 2.42 -2.89 -12.09
CA ALA A 189 3.03 -2.17 -10.97
C ALA A 189 3.99 -1.06 -11.41
N LEU A 190 4.25 -0.93 -12.71
CA LEU A 190 5.19 0.04 -13.29
C LEU A 190 6.59 -0.07 -12.66
N THR A 191 7.15 -1.27 -12.65
CA THR A 191 8.47 -1.52 -12.06
C THR A 191 9.61 -0.65 -12.63
N PRO A 192 9.66 -0.25 -13.93
CA PRO A 192 10.72 0.58 -14.48
C PRO A 192 10.90 1.97 -13.87
N ILE A 193 9.92 2.48 -13.12
CA ILE A 193 9.98 3.82 -12.51
C ILE A 193 10.33 3.79 -11.01
N HIS A 194 10.65 2.61 -10.48
CA HIS A 194 11.01 2.37 -9.09
C HIS A 194 12.52 2.30 -8.90
N ASP A 195 12.99 2.56 -7.67
CA ASP A 195 14.42 2.37 -7.36
C ASP A 195 14.75 0.88 -7.49
N VAL A 196 13.89 -0.01 -6.99
CA VAL A 196 13.92 -1.47 -7.24
C VAL A 196 12.58 -1.94 -7.79
N GLY A 197 12.62 -2.65 -8.90
CA GLY A 197 11.50 -3.33 -9.53
C GLY A 197 11.72 -4.84 -9.56
N LEU A 198 10.70 -5.61 -9.17
CA LEU A 198 10.77 -7.06 -9.05
C LEU A 198 9.64 -7.66 -9.88
N LEU A 199 10.00 -8.31 -10.99
CA LEU A 199 9.04 -8.95 -11.89
C LEU A 199 9.03 -10.45 -11.63
N ALA A 200 7.86 -11.01 -11.35
CA ALA A 200 7.66 -12.43 -11.12
C ALA A 200 8.18 -13.24 -12.31
N SER A 201 9.05 -14.20 -12.03
CA SER A 201 9.69 -15.07 -13.01
C SER A 201 9.81 -16.49 -12.47
N ARG A 202 9.96 -17.47 -13.35
CA ARG A 202 10.28 -18.85 -12.99
C ARG A 202 11.58 -19.23 -13.69
N ASN A 203 12.45 -19.95 -13.01
CA ASN A 203 13.65 -20.49 -13.64
C ASN A 203 13.32 -21.71 -14.53
N ALA A 204 14.34 -22.30 -15.15
CA ALA A 204 14.19 -23.47 -16.01
C ALA A 204 13.60 -24.70 -15.31
N LYS A 205 13.70 -24.80 -13.98
CA LYS A 205 13.11 -25.86 -13.15
C LYS A 205 11.67 -25.55 -12.71
N GLY A 206 11.13 -24.39 -13.09
CA GLY A 206 9.82 -23.92 -12.66
C GLY A 206 9.81 -23.31 -11.26
N GLU A 207 10.97 -23.20 -10.60
CA GLU A 207 11.08 -22.61 -9.27
C GLU A 207 10.82 -21.10 -9.37
N PRO A 208 10.00 -20.55 -8.46
CA PRO A 208 9.59 -19.18 -8.55
C PRO A 208 10.68 -18.23 -8.02
N GLY A 209 10.75 -17.02 -8.59
CA GLY A 209 11.74 -15.99 -8.26
C GLY A 209 11.41 -14.67 -8.96
N PHE A 210 12.38 -13.77 -9.05
CA PHE A 210 12.17 -12.43 -9.60
C PHE A 210 13.27 -11.99 -10.54
N LYS A 211 12.88 -11.42 -11.69
CA LYS A 211 13.79 -10.55 -12.46
C LYS A 211 13.89 -9.21 -11.74
N MET A 212 15.11 -8.78 -11.43
CA MET A 212 15.38 -7.57 -10.67
C MET A 212 15.88 -6.45 -11.59
N ILE A 213 15.15 -5.33 -11.59
CA ILE A 213 15.52 -4.11 -12.31
C ILE A 213 15.71 -2.96 -11.34
N VAL A 214 16.65 -2.05 -11.61
CA VAL A 214 17.05 -1.01 -10.64
C VAL A 214 17.37 0.34 -11.29
N GLY A 215 17.26 1.41 -10.50
CA GLY A 215 17.71 2.75 -10.88
C GLY A 215 16.66 3.62 -11.58
N GLY A 216 15.38 3.24 -11.50
CA GLY A 216 14.28 4.02 -12.07
C GLY A 216 13.92 5.27 -11.27
N GLY A 217 13.28 6.24 -11.92
CA GLY A 217 12.62 7.32 -11.21
C GLY A 217 12.27 8.57 -12.01
N LEU A 218 10.98 8.95 -11.95
CA LEU A 218 10.35 10.11 -12.59
C LEU A 218 10.60 11.45 -11.87
N GLY A 219 11.78 11.66 -11.28
CA GLY A 219 12.15 13.00 -10.79
C GLY A 219 12.36 13.98 -11.96
N SER A 220 12.90 15.18 -11.68
CA SER A 220 13.24 16.18 -12.71
C SER A 220 14.07 15.62 -13.89
N THR A 221 14.90 14.62 -13.64
CA THR A 221 15.67 13.89 -14.65
C THR A 221 15.18 12.44 -14.79
N PRO A 222 14.15 12.14 -15.58
CA PRO A 222 13.59 10.79 -15.63
C PRO A 222 14.62 9.74 -16.09
N ARG A 223 14.55 8.55 -15.49
CA ARG A 223 15.34 7.36 -15.83
C ARG A 223 14.44 6.14 -15.75
N LEU A 224 14.58 5.24 -16.71
CA LEU A 224 14.04 3.90 -16.63
C LEU A 224 15.05 3.01 -15.90
N ALA A 225 14.54 2.09 -15.09
CA ALA A 225 15.35 1.08 -14.44
C ALA A 225 15.99 0.14 -15.48
N LYS A 226 17.17 -0.37 -15.16
CA LYS A 226 17.92 -1.33 -15.98
C LYS A 226 17.91 -2.69 -15.30
N VAL A 227 18.03 -3.76 -16.08
CA VAL A 227 18.10 -5.12 -15.54
C VAL A 227 19.42 -5.30 -14.81
N LEU A 228 19.32 -5.55 -13.50
CA LEU A 228 20.46 -5.87 -12.65
C LEU A 228 20.73 -7.36 -12.65
N ARG A 229 19.67 -8.17 -12.53
CA ARG A 229 19.75 -9.63 -12.48
C ARG A 229 18.52 -10.25 -13.11
N GLU A 230 18.72 -11.22 -13.99
CA GLU A 230 17.63 -11.90 -14.70
C GLU A 230 16.80 -12.81 -13.78
N PHE A 231 17.41 -13.34 -12.71
CA PHE A 231 16.71 -14.18 -11.74
C PHE A 231 17.33 -14.08 -10.34
N VAL A 232 16.50 -13.70 -9.38
CA VAL A 232 16.74 -13.73 -7.94
C VAL A 232 15.83 -14.81 -7.34
N PRO A 233 16.37 -15.89 -6.77
CA PRO A 233 15.58 -16.90 -6.07
C PRO A 233 14.81 -16.30 -4.89
N MET A 234 13.70 -16.93 -4.51
CA MET A 234 12.85 -16.38 -3.45
C MET A 234 13.52 -16.31 -2.09
N GLU A 235 14.32 -17.31 -1.75
CA GLU A 235 15.08 -17.37 -0.51
C GLU A 235 16.14 -16.27 -0.40
N GLU A 236 16.58 -15.71 -1.53
CA GLU A 236 17.61 -14.66 -1.60
C GLU A 236 17.02 -13.26 -1.78
N LEU A 237 15.68 -13.13 -1.83
CA LEU A 237 14.99 -11.86 -2.10
C LEU A 237 15.31 -10.77 -1.08
N ILE A 238 15.31 -11.11 0.22
CA ILE A 238 15.61 -10.15 1.29
C ILE A 238 17.09 -9.73 1.23
N PRO A 239 18.07 -10.66 1.18
CA PRO A 239 19.46 -10.31 0.96
C PRO A 239 19.69 -9.40 -0.27
N ALA A 240 19.03 -9.67 -1.39
CA ALA A 240 19.13 -8.86 -2.61
C ALA A 240 18.70 -7.40 -2.40
N ILE A 241 17.59 -7.20 -1.69
CA ILE A 241 17.04 -5.87 -1.40
C ILE A 241 17.89 -5.16 -0.35
N GLU A 242 18.33 -5.83 0.71
CA GLU A 242 19.19 -5.24 1.73
C GLU A 242 20.56 -4.84 1.17
N ALA A 243 21.16 -5.66 0.31
CA ALA A 243 22.38 -5.32 -0.40
C ALA A 243 22.21 -4.02 -1.20
N MET A 244 21.07 -3.87 -1.87
CA MET A 244 20.74 -2.65 -2.61
C MET A 244 20.61 -1.43 -1.69
N LEU A 245 19.95 -1.58 -0.54
CA LEU A 245 19.83 -0.51 0.46
C LEU A 245 21.20 -0.11 1.01
N LYS A 246 22.08 -1.07 1.33
CA LYS A 246 23.44 -0.82 1.82
C LYS A 246 24.29 -0.08 0.78
N VAL A 247 24.26 -0.52 -0.48
CA VAL A 247 24.97 0.17 -1.57
C VAL A 247 24.46 1.60 -1.73
N PHE A 248 23.14 1.79 -1.71
CA PHE A 248 22.56 3.12 -1.80
C PHE A 248 22.93 4.00 -0.60
N ASP A 249 22.89 3.46 0.62
CA ASP A 249 23.23 4.19 1.84
C ASP A 249 24.69 4.65 1.86
N ASN A 250 25.60 3.77 1.46
CA ASN A 250 27.04 4.03 1.44
C ASN A 250 27.45 5.04 0.35
N LEU A 251 26.83 4.97 -0.82
CA LEU A 251 27.27 5.73 -2.01
C LEU A 251 26.38 6.94 -2.33
N GLY A 252 25.21 7.04 -1.71
CA GLY A 252 24.24 8.08 -1.99
C GLY A 252 24.67 9.46 -1.48
N ASN A 253 24.33 10.49 -2.26
CA ASN A 253 24.65 11.86 -1.89
C ASN A 253 23.71 12.37 -0.78
N ARG A 254 24.28 12.71 0.39
CA ARG A 254 23.53 13.31 1.50
C ARG A 254 23.59 14.85 1.55
N LYS A 255 24.51 15.47 0.80
CA LYS A 255 24.70 16.93 0.75
C LYS A 255 23.69 17.61 -0.17
N ASN A 256 23.55 17.12 -1.42
CA ASN A 256 22.69 17.74 -2.42
C ASN A 256 21.41 16.92 -2.64
N ARG A 257 20.30 17.40 -2.07
CA ARG A 257 18.98 16.74 -2.12
C ARG A 257 18.45 16.51 -3.54
N SER A 258 18.81 17.34 -4.52
CA SER A 258 18.36 17.18 -5.90
C SER A 258 19.07 16.02 -6.62
N LYS A 259 20.28 15.67 -6.17
CA LYS A 259 21.13 14.59 -6.71
C LYS A 259 21.25 13.38 -5.75
N ALA A 260 20.34 13.26 -4.78
CA ALA A 260 20.42 12.27 -3.70
C ALA A 260 19.69 10.94 -3.98
N ARG A 261 18.95 10.82 -5.10
CA ARG A 261 18.24 9.59 -5.48
C ARG A 261 19.19 8.54 -6.06
N MET A 262 18.86 7.26 -5.91
CA MET A 262 19.71 6.14 -6.33
C MET A 262 20.11 6.20 -7.81
N LYS A 263 19.21 6.65 -8.70
CA LYS A 263 19.53 6.85 -10.13
C LYS A 263 20.77 7.72 -10.38
N PHE A 264 21.08 8.68 -9.50
CA PHE A 264 22.28 9.50 -9.64
C PHE A 264 23.55 8.77 -9.17
N VAL A 265 23.42 7.80 -8.27
CA VAL A 265 24.51 6.89 -7.91
C VAL A 265 24.85 6.01 -9.13
N VAL A 266 23.83 5.47 -9.79
CA VAL A 266 23.97 4.71 -11.04
C VAL A 266 24.62 5.56 -12.13
N ASP A 267 24.14 6.79 -12.36
CA ASP A 267 24.70 7.71 -13.36
C ASP A 267 26.17 8.06 -13.06
N LYS A 268 26.53 8.23 -11.78
CA LYS A 268 27.90 8.62 -11.37
C LYS A 268 28.91 7.48 -11.51
N LEU A 269 28.53 6.26 -11.11
CA LEU A 269 29.42 5.10 -11.14
C LEU A 269 29.48 4.43 -12.51
N GLY A 270 28.41 4.56 -13.30
CA GLY A 270 28.17 3.65 -14.42
C GLY A 270 27.45 2.40 -13.94
N PHE A 271 26.64 1.81 -14.82
CA PHE A 271 25.80 0.67 -14.47
C PHE A 271 26.59 -0.60 -14.17
N GLU A 272 27.71 -0.82 -14.86
CA GLU A 272 28.58 -1.98 -14.65
C GLU A 272 29.22 -1.96 -13.27
N GLU A 273 29.86 -0.86 -12.89
CA GLU A 273 30.48 -0.70 -11.57
C GLU A 273 29.44 -0.72 -10.44
N PHE A 274 28.26 -0.13 -10.66
CA PHE A 274 27.16 -0.23 -9.71
C PHE A 274 26.70 -1.68 -9.51
N SER A 275 26.57 -2.44 -10.59
CA SER A 275 26.17 -3.85 -10.54
C SER A 275 27.21 -4.70 -9.83
N ARG A 276 28.50 -4.47 -10.12
CA ARG A 276 29.63 -5.14 -9.46
C ARG A 276 29.61 -4.94 -7.94
N ARG A 277 29.44 -3.70 -7.46
CA ARG A 277 29.36 -3.40 -6.00
C ARG A 277 28.15 -4.01 -5.33
N TRP A 278 27.02 -4.06 -6.04
CA TRP A 278 25.83 -4.74 -5.53
C TRP A 278 26.08 -6.24 -5.42
N GLU A 279 26.65 -6.88 -6.43
CA GLU A 279 26.95 -8.32 -6.39
C GLU A 279 27.92 -8.66 -5.26
N GLU A 280 28.99 -7.87 -5.05
CA GLU A 280 29.92 -8.04 -3.92
C GLU A 280 29.20 -7.97 -2.56
N THR A 281 28.32 -6.98 -2.40
CA THR A 281 27.56 -6.81 -1.16
C THR A 281 26.56 -7.96 -0.98
N TYR A 282 25.92 -8.38 -2.07
CA TYR A 282 24.96 -9.47 -2.09
C TYR A 282 25.62 -10.80 -1.71
N GLU A 283 26.72 -11.18 -2.37
CA GLU A 283 27.48 -12.39 -2.08
C GLU A 283 28.00 -12.42 -0.63
N ALA A 284 28.52 -11.29 -0.12
CA ALA A 284 28.94 -11.18 1.27
C ALA A 284 27.77 -11.42 2.25
N MET A 285 26.56 -10.97 1.90
CA MET A 285 25.36 -11.24 2.69
C MET A 285 24.97 -12.71 2.66
N LEU A 286 25.04 -13.37 1.50
CA LEU A 286 24.79 -14.82 1.40
C LEU A 286 25.80 -15.61 2.25
N GLN A 287 27.09 -15.27 2.18
CA GLN A 287 28.17 -15.95 2.92
C GLN A 287 28.07 -15.77 4.44
N SER A 288 27.61 -14.60 4.91
CA SER A 288 27.38 -14.35 6.34
C SER A 288 26.17 -15.12 6.92
N GLY A 289 25.46 -15.89 6.08
CA GLY A 289 24.33 -16.69 6.49
C GLY A 289 23.01 -15.91 6.54
N ALA A 290 22.90 -14.76 5.88
CA ALA A 290 21.63 -14.03 5.76
C ALA A 290 20.51 -14.89 5.12
N THR A 291 20.88 -15.90 4.31
CA THR A 291 19.96 -16.91 3.75
C THR A 291 19.44 -17.91 4.78
N LYS A 292 20.10 -18.09 5.93
CA LYS A 292 19.66 -19.01 6.99
C LYS A 292 18.40 -18.54 7.72
N LEU A 293 17.96 -17.29 7.53
CA LEU A 293 16.66 -16.84 8.04
C LEU A 293 15.49 -17.40 7.23
N GLY A 294 15.69 -17.73 5.95
CA GLY A 294 14.63 -18.05 5.00
C GLY A 294 13.64 -16.89 4.83
N LEU A 295 13.07 -16.72 3.62
CA LEU A 295 11.92 -15.83 3.49
C LEU A 295 10.72 -16.49 4.19
N LYS A 296 10.52 -16.21 5.48
CA LYS A 296 9.28 -16.55 6.17
C LYS A 296 8.21 -15.60 5.67
N LEU A 297 7.48 -16.05 4.65
CA LEU A 297 6.33 -15.31 4.14
C LEU A 297 5.40 -14.99 5.31
N ALA A 298 5.01 -13.74 5.43
CA ALA A 298 4.05 -13.32 6.44
C ALA A 298 2.76 -14.13 6.26
N VAL A 299 2.48 -15.05 7.19
CA VAL A 299 1.22 -15.79 7.24
C VAL A 299 0.14 -14.81 7.67
N TYR A 300 -0.87 -14.64 6.83
CA TYR A 300 -2.07 -13.91 7.20
C TYR A 300 -3.22 -14.91 7.28
N PRO A 301 -4.14 -14.75 8.24
CA PRO A 301 -5.45 -15.34 8.10
C PRO A 301 -6.18 -14.57 6.98
N ASP A 302 -5.87 -14.91 5.73
CA ASP A 302 -6.87 -14.79 4.63
C ASP A 302 -7.90 -15.93 4.76
N ASP A 303 -8.16 -16.36 5.99
CA ASP A 303 -9.18 -17.33 6.37
C ASP A 303 -10.30 -16.64 7.18
N PRO A 304 -10.88 -15.49 6.75
CA PRO A 304 -12.30 -15.35 7.00
C PRO A 304 -12.98 -16.47 6.20
N PRO A 305 -13.95 -17.22 6.78
CA PRO A 305 -14.73 -18.15 5.98
C PRO A 305 -15.23 -17.36 4.79
N LEU A 306 -15.06 -17.90 3.57
CA LEU A 306 -15.71 -17.35 2.39
C LEU A 306 -17.14 -17.03 2.82
N ILE A 307 -17.47 -15.74 2.96
CA ILE A 307 -18.85 -15.32 3.18
C ILE A 307 -19.50 -15.53 1.83
N MET A 308 -19.78 -16.80 1.53
CA MET A 308 -20.60 -17.19 0.41
C MET A 308 -21.92 -16.48 0.66
N PRO A 309 -22.42 -15.67 -0.28
CA PRO A 309 -23.79 -15.21 -0.20
C PRO A 309 -24.66 -16.47 -0.10
N THR A 310 -25.14 -16.79 1.09
CA THR A 310 -26.15 -17.83 1.23
C THR A 310 -27.34 -17.32 0.44
N LYS A 311 -27.94 -18.19 -0.39
CA LYS A 311 -29.23 -17.89 -1.02
C LYS A 311 -30.11 -17.36 0.10
N SER A 312 -30.60 -16.13 -0.06
CA SER A 312 -31.46 -15.45 0.92
C SER A 312 -32.41 -16.48 1.52
N GLY A 313 -32.25 -16.74 2.82
CA GLY A 313 -33.05 -17.70 3.55
C GLY A 313 -34.46 -17.15 3.74
N ASN A 314 -35.24 -17.13 2.66
CA ASN A 314 -36.69 -17.12 2.70
C ASN A 314 -37.16 -18.29 1.85
N GLY A 315 -37.54 -19.37 2.53
CA GLY A 315 -38.27 -20.47 1.92
C GLY A 315 -39.59 -19.97 1.36
N SER A 316 -39.62 -19.74 0.06
CA SER A 316 -40.81 -19.90 -0.77
C SER A 316 -40.35 -20.35 -2.14
N THR A 317 -40.74 -21.57 -2.51
CA THR A 317 -40.56 -22.15 -3.83
C THR A 317 -41.06 -21.21 -4.92
N ALA A 318 -40.13 -20.55 -5.60
CA ALA A 318 -40.37 -19.90 -6.88
C ALA A 318 -39.43 -20.55 -7.92
N GLN A 319 -39.99 -21.43 -8.73
CA GLN A 319 -39.42 -21.77 -10.03
C GLN A 319 -39.35 -20.47 -10.84
N GLY A 320 -38.15 -19.94 -11.05
CA GLY A 320 -37.90 -18.76 -11.87
C GLY A 320 -36.83 -19.08 -12.90
N ASN A 321 -37.26 -19.28 -14.14
CA ASN A 321 -36.39 -19.29 -15.32
C ASN A 321 -35.51 -18.02 -15.34
N GLY A 322 -34.25 -18.18 -15.76
CA GLY A 322 -33.20 -17.15 -15.78
C GLY A 322 -33.49 -15.92 -16.64
N ASN A 323 -34.40 -15.05 -16.20
CA ASN A 323 -34.68 -13.77 -16.84
C ASN A 323 -35.24 -12.71 -15.87
N SER A 324 -34.67 -12.57 -14.68
CA SER A 324 -35.05 -11.50 -13.75
C SER A 324 -34.03 -10.35 -13.81
N GLN A 325 -34.46 -9.23 -14.38
CA GLN A 325 -33.79 -7.93 -14.33
C GLN A 325 -33.47 -7.54 -12.87
N PRO A 326 -32.27 -7.02 -12.55
CA PRO A 326 -32.00 -6.43 -11.25
C PRO A 326 -32.63 -5.03 -11.22
N HIS A 327 -33.81 -4.92 -10.60
CA HIS A 327 -34.36 -3.63 -10.21
C HIS A 327 -33.52 -3.09 -9.05
N VAL A 328 -32.51 -2.27 -9.36
CA VAL A 328 -31.74 -1.52 -8.36
C VAL A 328 -32.52 -0.24 -8.04
N SER A 329 -33.39 -0.30 -7.04
CA SER A 329 -34.05 0.90 -6.50
C SER A 329 -33.05 1.67 -5.64
N SER A 330 -32.61 2.82 -6.14
CA SER A 330 -31.88 3.82 -5.35
C SER A 330 -32.86 4.58 -4.43
N PRO A 331 -32.47 4.92 -3.19
CA PRO A 331 -33.33 5.70 -2.29
C PRO A 331 -33.62 7.14 -2.76
N GLN A 332 -33.00 7.64 -3.84
CA GLN A 332 -33.27 9.02 -4.32
C GLN A 332 -32.77 9.32 -5.75
N GLY A 333 -32.67 8.33 -6.65
CA GLY A 333 -32.25 8.55 -8.03
C GLY A 333 -32.84 7.51 -8.98
N ASN A 334 -33.14 7.93 -10.22
CA ASN A 334 -33.67 7.06 -11.27
C ASN A 334 -33.01 5.67 -11.25
N PRO A 335 -33.78 4.57 -11.37
CA PRO A 335 -33.21 3.24 -11.50
C PRO A 335 -32.21 3.24 -12.67
N LEU A 336 -30.98 2.80 -12.40
CA LEU A 336 -29.98 2.62 -13.44
C LEU A 336 -30.58 1.69 -14.50
N SER A 337 -30.59 2.12 -15.77
CA SER A 337 -31.06 1.25 -16.84
C SER A 337 -30.19 -0.01 -16.90
N GLN A 338 -30.78 -1.13 -17.28
CA GLN A 338 -30.04 -2.38 -17.49
C GLN A 338 -28.84 -2.17 -18.42
N GLU A 339 -28.99 -1.30 -19.42
CA GLU A 339 -27.93 -0.91 -20.35
C GLU A 339 -26.77 -0.21 -19.65
N ALA A 340 -27.06 0.75 -18.75
CA ALA A 340 -26.02 1.44 -17.98
C ALA A 340 -25.26 0.49 -17.06
N PHE A 341 -25.96 -0.45 -16.42
CA PHE A 341 -25.34 -1.49 -15.59
C PHE A 341 -24.45 -2.43 -16.43
N ASN A 342 -24.96 -2.91 -17.56
CA ASN A 342 -24.21 -3.77 -18.46
C ASN A 342 -22.94 -3.07 -18.99
N HIS A 343 -23.05 -1.79 -19.36
CA HIS A 343 -21.91 -0.98 -19.77
C HIS A 343 -20.88 -0.86 -18.64
N TRP A 344 -21.32 -0.56 -17.42
CA TRP A 344 -20.44 -0.52 -16.26
C TRP A 344 -19.73 -1.86 -16.02
N CYS A 345 -20.43 -2.98 -16.16
CA CYS A 345 -19.83 -4.31 -16.06
C CYS A 345 -18.74 -4.53 -17.10
N THR A 346 -18.97 -4.14 -18.37
CA THR A 346 -17.96 -4.28 -19.43
C THR A 346 -16.68 -3.50 -19.15
N THR A 347 -16.78 -2.34 -18.50
CA THR A 347 -15.61 -1.47 -18.27
C THR A 347 -14.94 -1.65 -16.91
N ASN A 348 -15.66 -2.13 -15.89
CA ASN A 348 -15.17 -2.17 -14.51
C ASN A 348 -15.12 -3.57 -13.89
N VAL A 349 -15.69 -4.59 -14.53
CA VAL A 349 -15.68 -5.95 -13.97
C VAL A 349 -14.68 -6.82 -14.72
N ILE A 350 -13.77 -7.43 -13.97
CA ILE A 350 -12.67 -8.25 -14.47
C ILE A 350 -12.88 -9.69 -14.00
N SER A 351 -12.76 -10.66 -14.90
CA SER A 351 -12.75 -12.08 -14.53
C SER A 351 -11.50 -12.43 -13.74
N GLN A 352 -11.67 -13.08 -12.59
CA GLN A 352 -10.55 -13.64 -11.86
C GLN A 352 -10.08 -14.94 -12.51
N ARG A 353 -8.89 -15.42 -12.11
CA ARG A 353 -8.40 -16.76 -12.47
C ARG A 353 -9.23 -17.87 -11.82
N GLN A 354 -9.84 -17.59 -10.66
CA GLN A 354 -10.75 -18.48 -9.95
C GLN A 354 -12.10 -18.51 -10.68
N SER A 355 -12.54 -19.71 -11.09
CA SER A 355 -13.80 -19.87 -11.82
C SER A 355 -14.99 -19.36 -11.00
N GLY A 356 -15.86 -18.57 -11.63
CA GLY A 356 -17.04 -17.98 -11.00
C GLY A 356 -16.79 -16.68 -10.24
N PHE A 357 -15.54 -16.25 -10.05
CA PHE A 357 -15.22 -15.02 -9.31
C PHE A 357 -14.91 -13.84 -10.25
N LYS A 358 -15.23 -12.64 -9.76
CA LYS A 358 -15.04 -11.37 -10.46
C LYS A 358 -14.40 -10.36 -9.51
N THR A 359 -13.62 -9.44 -10.07
CA THR A 359 -13.12 -8.24 -9.39
C THR A 359 -13.84 -7.03 -9.97
N ALA A 360 -14.27 -6.09 -9.12
CA ALA A 360 -14.96 -4.88 -9.54
C ALA A 360 -14.10 -3.66 -9.25
N ALA A 361 -13.74 -2.91 -10.29
CA ALA A 361 -13.03 -1.65 -10.16
C ALA A 361 -13.97 -0.54 -9.70
N VAL A 362 -13.59 0.13 -8.61
CA VAL A 362 -14.25 1.32 -8.10
C VAL A 362 -13.45 2.53 -8.56
N ARG A 363 -13.96 3.21 -9.59
CA ARG A 363 -13.32 4.40 -10.16
C ARG A 363 -13.52 5.60 -9.25
N LEU A 364 -12.42 6.26 -8.87
CA LEU A 364 -12.43 7.41 -7.99
C LEU A 364 -12.12 8.66 -8.79
N ARG A 365 -12.83 9.75 -8.49
CA ARG A 365 -12.52 11.05 -9.10
C ARG A 365 -11.28 11.60 -8.42
N SER A 366 -10.18 11.67 -9.16
CA SER A 366 -8.88 12.15 -8.65
C SER A 366 -8.30 11.37 -7.46
N GLY A 367 -8.84 10.19 -7.13
CA GLY A 367 -8.44 9.40 -5.98
C GLY A 367 -9.22 9.67 -4.69
N ASP A 368 -10.21 10.56 -4.69
CA ASP A 368 -10.89 10.97 -3.46
C ASP A 368 -12.11 10.08 -3.16
N LEU A 369 -12.27 9.74 -1.88
CA LEU A 369 -13.48 9.16 -1.29
C LEU A 369 -13.87 9.94 -0.04
N THR A 370 -15.16 10.17 0.13
CA THR A 370 -15.73 10.67 1.40
C THR A 370 -15.78 9.59 2.48
N SER A 371 -15.89 9.98 3.75
CA SER A 371 -16.12 9.08 4.90
C SER A 371 -17.34 8.19 4.68
N ASP A 372 -18.46 8.76 4.24
CA ASP A 372 -19.68 8.00 3.88
C ASP A 372 -19.42 6.96 2.78
N GLN A 373 -18.69 7.34 1.73
CA GLN A 373 -18.34 6.42 0.65
C GLN A 373 -17.41 5.30 1.14
N LEU A 374 -16.49 5.60 2.07
CA LEU A 374 -15.60 4.60 2.66
C LEU A 374 -16.39 3.57 3.47
N LEU A 375 -17.40 4.01 4.22
CA LEU A 375 -18.30 3.15 4.98
C LEU A 375 -19.15 2.26 4.07
N VAL A 376 -19.77 2.84 3.04
CA VAL A 376 -20.53 2.07 2.03
C VAL A 376 -19.63 1.03 1.36
N LEU A 377 -18.40 1.41 0.99
CA LEU A 377 -17.46 0.49 0.37
C LEU A 377 -17.02 -0.61 1.32
N ALA A 378 -16.79 -0.32 2.60
CA ALA A 378 -16.47 -1.32 3.61
C ALA A 378 -17.58 -2.38 3.74
N ASP A 379 -18.84 -1.95 3.77
CA ASP A 379 -19.99 -2.86 3.86
C ASP A 379 -20.15 -3.73 2.60
N LEU A 380 -19.93 -3.15 1.41
CA LEU A 380 -19.93 -3.91 0.16
C LEU A 380 -18.80 -4.95 0.11
N VAL A 381 -17.61 -4.56 0.55
CA VAL A 381 -16.42 -5.42 0.57
C VAL A 381 -16.58 -6.57 1.56
N GLU A 382 -17.12 -6.31 2.75
CA GLU A 382 -17.44 -7.35 3.73
C GLU A 382 -18.46 -8.34 3.19
N ARG A 383 -19.50 -7.86 2.51
CA ARG A 383 -20.59 -8.70 1.99
C ARG A 383 -20.24 -9.50 0.74
N TYR A 384 -19.45 -8.93 -0.17
CA TYR A 384 -19.26 -9.47 -1.53
C TYR A 384 -17.81 -9.81 -1.89
N ALA A 385 -16.82 -9.37 -1.12
CA ALA A 385 -15.39 -9.52 -1.43
C ALA A 385 -14.58 -10.10 -0.27
N ASN A 386 -15.21 -10.89 0.60
CA ASN A 386 -14.58 -11.52 1.76
C ASN A 386 -13.82 -10.52 2.65
N GLY A 387 -14.34 -9.29 2.76
CA GLY A 387 -13.72 -8.25 3.57
C GLY A 387 -12.42 -7.66 3.01
N ASN A 388 -12.01 -7.97 1.78
CA ASN A 388 -10.73 -7.54 1.20
C ASN A 388 -10.89 -6.56 0.03
N ILE A 389 -10.04 -5.54 -0.03
CA ILE A 389 -9.99 -4.56 -1.12
C ILE A 389 -8.55 -4.10 -1.39
N ARG A 390 -8.28 -3.67 -2.63
CA ARG A 390 -6.97 -3.18 -3.07
C ARG A 390 -7.06 -1.74 -3.58
N THR A 391 -6.20 -0.86 -3.10
CA THR A 391 -5.93 0.42 -3.78
C THR A 391 -4.99 0.21 -4.96
N THR A 392 -5.08 1.09 -5.96
CA THR A 392 -4.32 0.99 -7.21
C THR A 392 -3.40 2.18 -7.42
N ILE A 393 -2.34 2.00 -8.22
CA ILE A 393 -1.42 3.09 -8.60
C ILE A 393 -2.08 4.16 -9.47
N ASN A 394 -3.24 3.86 -10.07
CA ASN A 394 -4.05 4.80 -10.85
C ASN A 394 -5.10 5.50 -9.98
N GLN A 395 -4.94 5.45 -8.64
CA GLN A 395 -5.80 6.14 -7.67
C GLN A 395 -7.25 5.65 -7.68
N ASN A 396 -7.47 4.37 -8.01
CA ASN A 396 -8.75 3.68 -7.89
C ASN A 396 -8.68 2.58 -6.82
N MET A 397 -9.79 1.90 -6.56
CA MET A 397 -9.84 0.69 -5.74
C MET A 397 -10.41 -0.50 -6.52
N MET A 398 -10.10 -1.73 -6.10
CA MET A 398 -10.52 -2.98 -6.75
C MET A 398 -10.76 -4.11 -5.76
#